data_AF-A0A950CVF3-F1
#
_entry.id   AF-A0A950CVF3-F1
#
_cell.length_a   1.000
_cell.length_b   1.000
_cell.length_c   1.000
_cell.angle_alpha   90.00
_cell.angle_beta   90.00
_cell.angle_gamma   90.00
#
_symmetry.space_group_name_H-M   'P 1'
#
loop_
_entity.id
_entity.type
_entity.pdbx_description
1 polymer ?
#
loop_
_entity_poly.entity_id
_entity_poly.type
_entity_poly.pdbx_seq_one_letter_code
_entity_poly.pdbx_strand_id
1 'polypeptide(L)' 'MLTVLGGLAEFERDLIRARTAEGRERAKGRGVKMGRKPKLTPHQQREAIKRRDVDGEPIRDIARSYNVHNSTISRLSA' A
#
# COMPACT_ATOMS: atom_id res chain seq x y z
N MET A 1 2.10 40.18 16.75
CA MET A 1 1.02 39.63 15.89
C MET A 1 1.36 38.27 15.26
N LEU A 2 2.63 37.94 14.99
CA LEU A 2 3.02 36.66 14.39
C LEU A 2 2.59 35.41 15.21
N THR A 3 2.67 35.47 16.54
CA THR A 3 2.31 34.35 17.42
C THR A 3 0.81 34.01 17.38
N VAL A 4 -0.06 35.03 17.33
CA VAL A 4 -1.52 34.81 17.27
C VAL A 4 -1.93 34.22 15.94
N LEU A 5 -1.37 34.74 14.83
CA LEU A 5 -1.63 34.20 13.49
C LEU A 5 -1.05 32.79 13.32
N GLY A 6 0.11 32.51 13.90
CA GLY A 6 0.70 31.17 13.95
C GLY A 6 -0.19 30.17 14.70
N GLY A 7 -0.65 30.54 15.90
CA GLY A 7 -1.55 29.69 16.68
C GLY A 7 -2.88 29.40 15.99
N LEU A 8 -3.44 30.39 15.28
CA LEU A 8 -4.66 30.18 14.48
C LEU A 8 -4.41 29.22 13.31
N ALA A 9 -3.28 29.38 12.60
CA ALA A 9 -2.93 28.51 11.49
C ALA A 9 -2.68 27.05 11.93
N GLU A 10 -2.12 26.84 13.12
CA GLU A 10 -1.96 25.51 13.72
C GLU A 10 -3.33 24.89 14.06
N PHE A 11 -4.22 25.66 14.67
CA PHE A 11 -5.58 25.23 14.99
C PHE A 11 -6.36 24.79 13.74
N GLU A 12 -6.33 25.60 12.67
CA GLU A 12 -6.98 25.25 11.40
C GLU A 12 -6.39 23.98 10.78
N ARG A 13 -5.06 23.82 10.83
CA ARG A 13 -4.38 22.61 10.33
C ARG A 13 -4.82 21.37 11.10
N ASP A 14 -4.96 21.46 12.41
CA ASP A 14 -5.38 20.35 13.25
C ASP A 14 -6.85 19.98 13.01
N LEU A 15 -7.73 20.96 12.80
CA LEU A 15 -9.12 20.71 12.37
C LEU A 15 -9.18 19.97 11.01
N ILE A 16 -8.36 20.36 10.04
CA ILE A 16 -8.30 19.67 8.73
C ILE A 16 -7.83 18.23 8.90
N ARG A 17 -6.82 18.01 9.75
CA ARG A 17 -6.29 16.66 10.03
C ARG A 17 -7.33 15.78 10.71
N ALA A 18 -8.05 16.30 11.71
CA ALA A 18 -9.10 15.58 12.42
C ALA A 18 -10.20 15.11 11.46
N ARG A 19 -10.76 16.03 10.67
CA ARG A 19 -11.81 15.71 9.67
C ARG A 19 -11.33 14.71 8.62
N THR A 20 -10.08 14.84 8.17
CA THR A 20 -9.49 13.91 7.19
C THR A 20 -9.26 12.53 7.80
N ALA A 21 -8.88 12.44 9.08
CA ALA A 21 -8.75 11.18 9.79
C ALA A 21 -10.10 10.48 9.92
N GLU A 22 -11.15 11.19 10.36
CA GLU A 22 -12.52 10.66 10.43
C GLU A 22 -13.02 10.17 9.06
N GLY A 23 -12.75 10.92 7.99
CA GLY A 23 -13.05 10.50 6.62
C GLY A 23 -12.33 9.22 6.21
N ARG A 24 -11.04 9.09 6.56
CA ARG A 24 -10.25 7.87 6.30
C ARG A 24 -10.81 6.66 7.05
N GLU A 25 -11.19 6.81 8.31
CA GLU A 25 -11.78 5.71 9.08
C GLU A 25 -13.13 5.28 8.51
N ARG A 26 -13.99 6.23 8.11
CA ARG A 26 -15.23 5.89 7.38
C ARG A 26 -14.97 5.15 6.07
N ALA A 27 -13.96 5.55 5.30
CA ALA A 27 -13.59 4.87 4.06
C ALA A 27 -13.08 3.45 4.32
N LYS A 28 -12.23 3.26 5.34
CA LYS A 28 -11.77 1.93 5.79
C LYS A 28 -12.94 1.05 6.23
N GLY A 29 -13.89 1.58 7.00
CA GLY A 29 -15.09 0.87 7.43
C GLY A 29 -15.98 0.41 6.27
N ARG A 30 -15.96 1.14 5.15
CA ARG A 30 -16.60 0.74 3.88
C ARG A 30 -15.79 -0.26 3.06
N GLY A 31 -14.62 -0.69 3.54
CA GLY A 31 -13.73 -1.62 2.83
C GLY A 31 -12.86 -0.97 1.75
N VAL A 32 -12.74 0.36 1.72
CA VAL A 32 -11.85 1.02 0.75
C VAL A 32 -10.40 0.68 1.10
N LYS A 33 -9.73 -0.05 0.20
CA LYS A 33 -8.30 -0.35 0.33
C LYS A 33 -7.47 0.91 0.08
N MET A 34 -6.82 1.38 1.14
CA MET A 34 -5.91 2.52 1.08
C MET A 34 -4.51 2.11 0.59
N GLY A 35 -3.73 3.11 0.15
CA GLY A 35 -2.35 2.91 -0.29
C GLY A 35 -2.22 2.48 -1.76
N ARG A 36 -0.99 2.15 -2.16
CA ARG A 36 -0.69 1.77 -3.54
C ARG A 36 -1.32 0.40 -3.86
N LYS A 37 -1.99 0.31 -5.01
CA LYS A 37 -2.49 -0.98 -5.51
C LYS A 37 -1.32 -1.95 -5.73
N PRO A 38 -1.45 -3.24 -5.33
CA PRO A 38 -0.45 -4.25 -5.63
C PRO A 38 -0.16 -4.35 -7.13
N LYS A 39 1.09 -4.69 -7.48
CA LYS A 39 1.50 -4.90 -8.88
C LYS A 39 0.95 -6.20 -9.48
N LEU A 40 0.66 -7.18 -8.62
CA LEU A 40 0.16 -8.50 -9.00
C LEU A 40 -1.25 -8.68 -8.44
N THR A 41 -2.12 -9.32 -9.22
CA THR A 41 -3.44 -9.74 -8.75
C THR A 41 -3.32 -10.83 -7.67
N PRO A 42 -4.35 -11.07 -6.84
CA PRO A 42 -4.31 -12.16 -5.87
C PRO A 42 -4.07 -13.53 -6.52
N HIS A 43 -4.57 -13.74 -7.74
CA HIS A 43 -4.29 -14.95 -8.51
C HIS A 43 -2.79 -15.05 -8.86
N GLN A 44 -2.23 -14.00 -9.44
CA GLN A 44 -0.82 -13.96 -9.81
C GLN A 44 0.11 -14.10 -8.60
N GLN A 45 -0.28 -13.59 -7.43
CA GLN A 45 0.48 -13.77 -6.20
C GLN A 45 0.54 -15.24 -5.79
N ARG A 46 -0.61 -15.94 -5.79
CA ARG A 46 -0.67 -17.38 -5.47
C ARG A 46 0.11 -18.22 -6.47
N GLU A 47 -0.01 -17.89 -7.76
CA GLU A 47 0.73 -18.56 -8.83
C GLU A 47 2.24 -18.35 -8.69
N ALA A 48 2.68 -17.11 -8.43
CA ALA A 48 4.08 -16.79 -8.22
C ALA A 48 4.66 -17.47 -6.96
N ILE A 49 3.88 -17.57 -5.88
CA ILE A 49 4.26 -18.30 -4.66
C ILE A 49 4.44 -19.78 -4.97
N LYS A 50 3.49 -20.40 -5.70
CA LYS A 50 3.60 -21.80 -6.12
C LYS A 50 4.85 -22.04 -6.99
N ARG A 51 5.07 -21.20 -8.01
CA ARG A 51 6.24 -21.31 -8.90
C ARG A 51 7.57 -21.20 -8.15
N ARG A 52 7.61 -20.34 -7.13
CA ARG A 52 8.79 -20.14 -6.28
C ARG A 52 9.01 -21.32 -5.33
N ASP A 53 7.97 -21.72 -4.60
CA ASP A 53 8.10 -22.61 -3.44
C ASP A 53 7.91 -24.09 -3.77
N VAL A 54 7.13 -24.41 -4.80
CA VAL A 54 6.83 -25.79 -5.22
C VAL A 54 7.68 -26.17 -6.43
N ASP A 55 7.66 -25.34 -7.47
CA ASP A 55 8.33 -25.66 -8.73
C ASP A 55 9.83 -25.30 -8.71
N GLY A 56 10.27 -24.55 -7.68
CA GLY A 56 11.68 -24.16 -7.49
C GLY A 56 12.22 -23.19 -8.55
N GLU A 57 11.34 -22.48 -9.27
CA GLU A 57 11.74 -21.61 -10.36
C GLU A 57 12.52 -20.37 -9.83
N PRO A 58 13.59 -19.93 -10.52
CA PRO A 58 14.34 -18.75 -10.10
C PRO A 58 13.46 -17.50 -9.99
N ILE A 59 13.55 -16.80 -8.85
CA ILE A 59 12.79 -15.57 -8.56
C ILE A 59 12.90 -14.52 -9.68
N ARG A 60 14.07 -14.41 -10.32
CA ARG A 60 14.32 -13.46 -11.41
C ARG A 60 13.51 -13.78 -12.66
N ASP A 61 13.33 -15.05 -12.99
CA ASP A 61 12.59 -15.49 -14.18
C ASP A 61 11.09 -15.35 -13.96
N ILE A 62 10.60 -15.71 -12.76
CA ILE A 62 9.22 -15.43 -12.35
C ILE A 62 8.93 -13.92 -12.44
N ALA A 63 9.82 -13.09 -11.91
CA ALA A 63 9.67 -11.64 -11.91
C ALA A 63 9.65 -11.05 -13.33
N ARG A 64 10.50 -11.58 -14.24
CA ARG A 64 10.50 -11.21 -15.66
C ARG A 64 9.16 -11.55 -16.31
N SER A 65 8.58 -12.72 -16.00
CA SER A 65 7.30 -13.14 -16.58
C SER A 65 6.12 -12.21 -16.22
N TYR A 66 6.18 -11.57 -15.04
CA TYR A 66 5.17 -10.58 -14.62
C TYR A 66 5.60 -9.13 -14.83
N ASN A 67 6.74 -8.88 -15.48
CA ASN A 67 7.31 -7.55 -15.67
C ASN A 67 7.42 -6.74 -14.35
N VAL A 68 7.91 -7.38 -13.29
CA VAL A 68 8.16 -6.76 -11.99
C VAL A 68 9.61 -6.93 -11.56
N HIS A 69 10.08 -6.08 -10.65
CA HIS A 69 11.39 -6.28 -10.04
C HIS A 69 11.38 -7.55 -9.15
N ASN A 70 12.50 -8.28 -9.09
CA ASN A 70 12.65 -9.52 -8.31
C ASN A 70 12.21 -9.38 -6.84
N SER A 71 12.43 -8.20 -6.24
CA SER A 71 12.00 -7.87 -4.88
C SER A 71 10.49 -7.99 -4.68
N THR A 72 9.70 -7.84 -5.75
CA THR A 72 8.24 -7.99 -5.70
C THR A 72 7.85 -9.44 -5.44
N ILE A 73 8.53 -10.38 -6.09
CA ILE A 73 8.31 -11.83 -5.91
C ILE A 73 8.91 -12.31 -4.58
N SER A 74 10.10 -11.82 -4.22
CA SER A 74 10.76 -12.16 -2.95
C SER A 74 9.95 -11.74 -1.72
N ARG A 75 9.23 -10.61 -1.78
CA ARG A 75 8.37 -10.13 -0.67
C ARG A 75 7.02 -10.86 -0.55
N LEU A 76 6.66 -11.73 -1.50
CA LEU A 76 5.40 -12.48 -1.38
C LEU A 76 5.51 -13.48 -0.22
N SER A 77 4.65 -13.35 0.77
CA SER A 77 4.45 -14.35 1.82
C SER A 77 3.20 -15.17 1.51
N ALA A 78 3.24 -16.46 1.86
CA ALA A 78 2.07 -17.34 1.81
C ALA A 78 1.02 -16.93 2.85
#